data_AF-I3QMG0-F1
#
_entry.id   AF-I3QMG0-F1
#
_cell.length_a   1.000
_cell.length_b   1.000
_cell.length_c   1.000
_cell.angle_alpha   90.00
_cell.angle_beta   90.00
_cell.angle_gamma   90.00
#
_symmetry.space_group_name_H-M   'P 1'
#
loop_
_entity.id
_entity.type
_entity.pdbx_description
1 polymer ?
#
loop_
_entity_poly.entity_id
_entity_poly.type
_entity_poly.pdbx_seq_one_letter_code
_entity_poly.pdbx_strand_id
1 'polypeptide(L)'
;EIPDDYFVVLVGDMITEEALPTYQTMLNTLDGVRDETGASPTSWAIWTRAWTAEENRHGDLLHQYLYLSGRVDMRQIQKTIQYLIGPYLGFIYTSFQERATFISHGNTARHAKEHGDVKLAQMCGIIAADEKRHETAYTKIVEKLFEIDPDGTVLAFADMMRKKISMPAHLMYDGRDDNLFENFSAVAQRLGVYTAKDYADILEFLVGRWKVADLTGLSGEGRKAQDYVCGLAPRIRRLEERNSAKAKESVNVPF
;
A
#
# COMPACT_ATOMS: atom_id res chain seq x y z
N GLU A 1 -21.53 -40.33 -8.00
CA GLU A 1 -20.51 -39.27 -7.82
C GLU A 1 -21.15 -37.90 -7.98
N ILE A 2 -20.55 -36.85 -7.43
CA ILE A 2 -21.00 -35.46 -7.60
C ILE A 2 -20.55 -34.97 -9.00
N PRO A 3 -21.42 -34.30 -9.78
CA PRO A 3 -21.08 -33.82 -11.12
C PRO A 3 -20.17 -32.59 -11.09
N ASP A 4 -19.40 -32.38 -12.16
CA ASP A 4 -18.47 -31.25 -12.25
C ASP A 4 -19.20 -29.89 -12.24
N ASP A 5 -20.40 -29.81 -12.81
CA ASP A 5 -21.26 -28.61 -12.76
C ASP A 5 -21.50 -28.12 -11.32
N TYR A 6 -21.61 -29.05 -10.36
CA TYR A 6 -21.74 -28.72 -8.95
C TYR A 6 -20.43 -28.17 -8.37
N PHE A 7 -19.29 -28.75 -8.73
CA PHE A 7 -17.99 -28.26 -8.28
C PHE A 7 -17.66 -26.88 -8.81
N VAL A 8 -18.12 -26.52 -10.01
CA VAL A 8 -17.96 -25.15 -10.55
C VAL A 8 -18.66 -24.14 -9.63
N VAL A 9 -19.90 -24.41 -9.22
CA VAL A 9 -20.65 -23.53 -8.32
C VAL A 9 -19.99 -23.48 -6.94
N LEU A 10 -19.66 -24.65 -6.37
CA LEU A 10 -19.04 -24.73 -5.04
C LEU A 10 -17.68 -24.03 -4.98
N VAL A 11 -16.91 -24.06 -6.07
CA VAL A 11 -15.66 -23.30 -6.21
C VAL A 11 -15.93 -21.80 -6.24
N GLY A 12 -16.96 -21.35 -6.96
CA GLY A 12 -17.38 -19.95 -6.97
C GLY A 12 -17.79 -19.45 -5.58
N ASP A 13 -18.57 -20.25 -4.85
CA ASP A 13 -18.97 -19.95 -3.47
C ASP A 13 -17.73 -19.85 -2.56
N MET A 14 -16.82 -20.83 -2.62
CA MET A 14 -15.59 -20.81 -1.81
C MET A 14 -14.69 -19.62 -2.10
N ILE A 15 -14.49 -19.29 -3.38
CA ILE A 15 -13.69 -18.12 -3.79
C ILE A 15 -14.28 -16.83 -3.21
N THR A 16 -15.61 -16.74 -3.14
CA THR A 16 -16.31 -15.59 -2.56
C THR A 16 -16.06 -15.50 -1.06
N GLU A 17 -16.16 -16.61 -0.33
CA GLU A 17 -15.88 -16.66 1.11
C GLU A 17 -14.43 -16.28 1.44
N GLU A 18 -13.47 -16.73 0.63
CA GLU A 18 -12.05 -16.39 0.79
C GLU A 18 -11.74 -14.90 0.57
N ALA A 19 -12.65 -14.14 -0.04
CA ALA A 19 -12.51 -12.69 -0.22
C ALA A 19 -12.83 -11.86 1.04
N LEU A 20 -12.97 -12.52 2.20
CA LEU A 20 -13.30 -11.94 3.49
C LEU A 20 -12.54 -10.67 3.89
N PRO A 21 -11.22 -10.52 3.61
CA PRO A 21 -10.51 -9.26 3.91
C PRO A 21 -11.18 -8.04 3.25
N THR A 22 -11.74 -8.20 2.06
CA THR A 22 -12.48 -7.14 1.34
C THR A 22 -13.74 -6.73 2.10
N TYR A 23 -14.49 -7.69 2.65
CA TYR A 23 -15.75 -7.43 3.36
C TYR A 23 -15.51 -6.76 4.70
N GLN A 24 -14.51 -7.20 5.47
CA GLN A 24 -14.11 -6.52 6.70
C GLN A 24 -13.64 -5.09 6.42
N THR A 25 -12.85 -4.89 5.36
CA THR A 25 -12.41 -3.56 4.92
C THR A 25 -13.60 -2.67 4.62
N MET A 26 -14.60 -3.17 3.87
CA MET A 26 -15.83 -2.42 3.55
C MET A 26 -16.55 -1.96 4.81
N LEU A 27 -16.77 -2.84 5.80
CA LEU A 27 -17.40 -2.45 7.07
C LEU A 27 -16.60 -1.36 7.81
N ASN A 28 -15.27 -1.43 7.74
CA ASN A 28 -14.36 -0.43 8.31
C ASN A 28 -14.24 0.86 7.48
N THR A 29 -14.93 0.99 6.35
CA THR A 29 -15.08 2.28 5.64
C THR A 29 -16.34 3.05 6.02
N LEU A 30 -17.25 2.44 6.78
CA LEU A 30 -18.53 3.05 7.13
C LEU A 30 -18.38 4.05 8.28
N ASP A 31 -18.77 5.30 8.05
CA ASP A 31 -18.75 6.35 9.05
C ASP A 31 -19.61 5.99 10.27
N GLY A 32 -19.10 6.27 11.46
CA GLY A 32 -19.78 6.03 12.74
C GLY A 32 -19.70 4.59 13.27
N VAL A 33 -19.26 3.61 12.46
CA VAL A 33 -19.19 2.19 12.87
C VAL A 33 -17.83 1.54 12.63
N ARG A 34 -16.93 2.18 11.88
CA ARG A 34 -15.59 1.64 11.60
C ARG A 34 -14.75 1.40 12.86
N ASP A 35 -13.87 0.41 12.78
CA ASP A 35 -12.85 0.17 13.80
C ASP A 35 -11.63 1.10 13.59
N GLU A 36 -11.56 2.17 14.38
CA GLU A 36 -10.49 3.18 14.29
C GLU A 36 -9.09 2.66 14.63
N THR A 37 -8.97 1.55 15.37
CA THR A 37 -7.68 1.09 15.92
C THR A 37 -7.36 -0.36 15.61
N GLY A 38 -8.30 -1.11 15.04
CA GLY A 38 -8.22 -2.58 14.89
C GLY A 38 -8.51 -3.35 16.19
N ALA A 39 -8.71 -2.65 17.30
CA ALA A 39 -9.09 -3.22 18.60
C ALA A 39 -10.02 -2.27 19.37
N SER A 40 -10.74 -1.39 18.67
CA SER A 40 -11.59 -0.40 19.32
C SER A 40 -12.63 -1.09 20.22
N PRO A 41 -12.89 -0.57 21.43
CA PRO A 41 -13.85 -1.15 22.37
C PRO A 41 -15.31 -0.84 22.01
N THR A 42 -15.57 -0.11 20.92
CA THR A 42 -16.94 0.20 20.49
C THR A 42 -17.69 -1.08 20.11
N SER A 43 -18.99 -1.12 20.38
CA SER A 43 -19.82 -2.28 20.03
C SER A 43 -19.78 -2.61 18.53
N TRP A 44 -19.67 -1.59 17.69
CA TRP A 44 -19.54 -1.74 16.24
C TRP A 44 -18.23 -2.41 15.83
N ALA A 45 -17.10 -1.99 16.40
CA ALA A 45 -15.81 -2.60 16.11
C ALA A 45 -15.72 -4.03 16.66
N ILE A 46 -16.28 -4.28 17.85
CA ILE A 46 -16.40 -5.64 18.41
C ILE A 46 -17.20 -6.54 17.48
N TRP A 47 -18.35 -6.06 16.98
CA TRP A 47 -19.17 -6.79 16.01
C TRP A 47 -18.39 -7.10 14.73
N THR A 48 -17.78 -6.10 14.10
CA THR A 48 -17.01 -6.29 12.86
C THR A 48 -15.93 -7.35 13.04
N ARG A 49 -15.15 -7.32 14.14
CA ARG A 49 -14.12 -8.34 14.40
C ARG A 49 -14.70 -9.72 14.68
N ALA A 50 -15.77 -9.81 15.48
CA ALA A 50 -16.41 -11.08 15.82
C ALA A 50 -17.05 -11.73 14.59
N TRP A 51 -17.79 -10.96 13.80
CA TRP A 51 -18.38 -11.41 12.54
C TRP A 51 -17.30 -11.90 11.57
N THR A 52 -16.22 -11.14 11.37
CA THR A 52 -15.10 -11.60 10.53
C THR A 52 -14.48 -12.90 11.04
N ALA A 53 -14.32 -13.07 12.35
CA ALA A 53 -13.81 -14.33 12.91
C ALA A 53 -14.76 -15.51 12.65
N GLU A 54 -16.08 -15.27 12.65
CA GLU A 54 -17.06 -16.30 12.31
C GLU A 54 -17.01 -16.66 10.82
N GLU A 55 -17.00 -15.68 9.92
CA GLU A 55 -16.96 -15.86 8.46
C GLU A 55 -15.69 -16.55 7.97
N ASN A 56 -14.54 -16.33 8.63
CA ASN A 56 -13.27 -16.97 8.25
C ASN A 56 -13.39 -18.50 8.17
N ARG A 57 -14.23 -19.09 9.03
CA ARG A 57 -14.44 -20.53 9.07
C ARG A 57 -15.14 -21.07 7.83
N HIS A 58 -15.89 -20.24 7.10
CA HIS A 58 -16.58 -20.66 5.87
C HIS A 58 -15.58 -20.96 4.76
N GLY A 59 -14.67 -20.01 4.49
CA GLY A 59 -13.55 -20.18 3.55
C GLY A 59 -12.67 -21.38 3.92
N ASP A 60 -12.21 -21.45 5.18
CA ASP A 60 -11.35 -22.55 5.68
C ASP A 60 -11.97 -23.94 5.41
N LEU A 61 -13.25 -24.11 5.73
CA LEU A 61 -13.96 -25.37 5.58
C LEU A 61 -14.07 -25.77 4.09
N LEU A 62 -14.51 -24.84 3.24
CA LEU A 62 -14.70 -25.09 1.82
C LEU A 62 -13.35 -25.31 1.10
N HIS A 63 -12.32 -24.55 1.46
CA HIS A 63 -10.97 -24.72 0.93
C HIS A 63 -10.40 -26.10 1.25
N GLN A 64 -10.48 -26.54 2.52
CA GLN A 64 -10.01 -27.87 2.91
C GLN A 64 -10.80 -28.99 2.21
N TYR A 65 -12.11 -28.85 2.10
CA TYR A 65 -12.94 -29.82 1.38
C TYR A 65 -12.54 -29.92 -0.10
N LEU A 66 -12.43 -28.78 -0.81
CA LEU A 66 -12.06 -28.75 -2.22
C LEU A 66 -10.64 -29.27 -2.45
N TYR A 67 -9.70 -28.96 -1.56
CA TYR A 67 -8.33 -29.48 -1.60
C TYR A 67 -8.31 -31.01 -1.48
N LEU A 68 -9.00 -31.57 -0.48
CA LEU A 68 -9.04 -33.01 -0.25
C LEU A 68 -9.88 -33.77 -1.27
N SER A 69 -10.83 -33.10 -1.94
CA SER A 69 -11.68 -33.73 -2.95
C SER A 69 -10.87 -34.30 -4.13
N GLY A 70 -9.75 -33.66 -4.48
CA GLY A 70 -8.98 -34.00 -5.68
C GLY A 70 -9.73 -33.76 -7.00
N ARG A 71 -10.88 -33.07 -6.96
CA ARG A 71 -11.78 -32.86 -8.11
C ARG A 71 -11.56 -31.54 -8.84
N VAL A 72 -10.75 -30.63 -8.28
CA VAL A 72 -10.56 -29.27 -8.79
C VAL A 72 -9.09 -28.88 -8.83
N ASP A 73 -8.76 -27.90 -9.68
CA ASP A 73 -7.41 -27.32 -9.75
C ASP A 73 -7.23 -26.25 -8.67
N MET A 74 -6.70 -26.65 -7.52
CA MET A 74 -6.45 -25.74 -6.39
C MET A 74 -5.49 -24.60 -6.73
N ARG A 75 -4.55 -24.79 -7.68
CA ARG A 75 -3.64 -23.72 -8.09
C ARG A 75 -4.39 -22.63 -8.84
N GLN A 76 -5.31 -23.02 -9.73
CA GLN A 76 -6.16 -22.06 -10.44
C GLN A 76 -7.12 -21.36 -9.49
N ILE A 77 -7.69 -22.07 -8.52
CA ILE A 77 -8.57 -21.48 -7.50
C ILE A 77 -7.83 -20.44 -6.65
N GLN A 78 -6.66 -20.80 -6.10
CA GLN A 78 -5.84 -19.88 -5.32
C GLN A 78 -5.44 -18.64 -6.12
N LYS A 79 -5.14 -18.83 -7.42
CA LYS A 79 -4.87 -17.71 -8.33
C LYS A 79 -6.10 -16.81 -8.49
N THR A 80 -7.29 -17.38 -8.60
CA THR A 80 -8.56 -16.62 -8.69
C THR A 80 -8.86 -15.87 -7.40
N ILE A 81 -8.66 -16.48 -6.23
CA ILE A 81 -8.78 -15.79 -4.92
C ILE A 81 -7.81 -14.62 -4.85
N GLN A 82 -6.55 -14.85 -5.25
CA GLN A 82 -5.53 -13.80 -5.28
C GLN A 82 -5.93 -12.65 -6.22
N TYR A 83 -6.55 -12.93 -7.37
CA TYR A 83 -7.09 -11.87 -8.23
C TYR A 83 -8.29 -11.15 -7.60
N LEU A 84 -9.20 -11.89 -6.96
CA LEU A 84 -10.44 -11.36 -6.38
C LEU A 84 -10.18 -10.42 -5.20
N ILE A 85 -9.19 -10.73 -4.35
CA ILE A 85 -8.80 -9.90 -3.20
C ILE A 85 -8.03 -8.63 -3.63
N GLY A 86 -7.72 -8.47 -4.92
CA GLY A 86 -7.28 -7.20 -5.50
C GLY A 86 -5.97 -6.64 -4.92
N PRO A 87 -4.84 -7.35 -5.08
CA PRO A 87 -3.55 -6.97 -4.47
C PRO A 87 -2.84 -5.79 -5.17
N TYR A 88 -3.40 -5.28 -6.28
CA TYR A 88 -2.76 -4.25 -7.09
C TYR A 88 -2.51 -2.96 -6.28
N LEU A 89 -3.54 -2.42 -5.65
CA LEU A 89 -3.42 -1.20 -4.84
C LEU A 89 -2.48 -1.43 -3.65
N GLY A 90 -2.60 -2.59 -2.98
CA GLY A 90 -1.79 -2.96 -1.84
C GLY A 90 -0.30 -3.05 -2.17
N PHE A 91 0.08 -3.79 -3.22
CA PHE A 91 1.48 -3.96 -3.58
C PHE A 91 2.10 -2.71 -4.21
N ILE A 92 1.30 -1.86 -4.87
CA ILE A 92 1.75 -0.53 -5.30
C ILE A 92 2.00 0.35 -4.08
N TYR A 93 1.09 0.34 -3.10
CA TYR A 93 1.25 1.06 -1.85
C TYR A 93 2.50 0.61 -1.08
N THR A 94 2.67 -0.69 -0.85
CA THR A 94 3.84 -1.21 -0.12
C THR A 94 5.15 -1.00 -0.88
N SER A 95 5.17 -1.16 -2.21
CA SER A 95 6.36 -0.81 -3.01
C SER A 95 6.79 0.64 -2.81
N PHE A 96 5.81 1.55 -2.70
CA PHE A 96 6.08 2.96 -2.45
C PHE A 96 6.55 3.21 -1.02
N GLN A 97 5.84 2.66 -0.04
CA GLN A 97 6.11 2.87 1.39
C GLN A 97 7.47 2.29 1.80
N GLU A 98 7.82 1.07 1.37
CA GLU A 98 9.11 0.46 1.69
C GLU A 98 10.29 1.26 1.13
N ARG A 99 10.10 1.89 -0.03
CA ARG A 99 11.11 2.81 -0.56
C ARG A 99 11.18 4.11 0.25
N ALA A 100 10.04 4.63 0.71
CA ALA A 100 9.98 5.81 1.57
C ALA A 100 10.69 5.57 2.91
N THR A 101 10.45 4.42 3.56
CA THR A 101 11.11 4.04 4.81
C THR A 101 12.59 3.77 4.60
N PHE A 102 13.00 3.11 3.50
CA PHE A 102 14.41 2.98 3.12
C PHE A 102 15.12 4.34 3.04
N ILE A 103 14.53 5.32 2.38
CA ILE A 103 15.09 6.68 2.26
C ILE A 103 15.17 7.35 3.64
N SER A 104 14.08 7.30 4.42
CA SER A 104 14.00 7.93 5.74
C SER A 104 15.01 7.34 6.73
N HIS A 105 15.12 6.00 6.80
CA HIS A 105 16.10 5.31 7.62
C HIS A 105 17.54 5.53 7.14
N GLY A 106 17.77 5.58 5.82
CA GLY A 106 19.08 5.91 5.25
C GLY A 106 19.53 7.34 5.59
N ASN A 107 18.61 8.31 5.54
CA ASN A 107 18.89 9.71 5.87
C ASN A 107 19.11 9.90 7.37
N THR A 108 18.27 9.32 8.21
CA THR A 108 18.46 9.35 9.67
C THR A 108 19.76 8.65 10.10
N ALA A 109 20.17 7.56 9.44
CA ALA A 109 21.47 6.93 9.67
C ALA A 109 22.63 7.90 9.36
N ARG A 110 22.54 8.67 8.28
CA ARG A 110 23.54 9.69 7.92
C ARG A 110 23.60 10.79 8.96
N HIS A 111 22.46 11.34 9.37
CA HIS A 111 22.40 12.36 10.41
C HIS A 111 22.95 11.86 11.73
N ALA A 112 22.59 10.65 12.17
CA ALA A 112 23.14 10.07 13.40
C ALA A 112 24.67 10.02 13.36
N LYS A 113 25.24 9.62 12.23
CA LYS A 113 26.69 9.59 12.01
C LYS A 113 27.30 11.01 12.02
N GLU A 114 26.66 11.99 11.40
CA GLU A 114 27.08 13.40 11.40
C GLU A 114 27.11 14.00 12.82
N HIS A 115 26.19 13.57 13.68
CA HIS A 115 26.15 13.95 15.10
C HIS A 115 27.09 13.11 15.99
N GLY A 116 27.86 12.19 15.40
CA GLY A 116 28.85 11.36 16.11
C GLY A 116 28.30 10.07 16.71
N ASP A 117 27.00 9.77 16.58
CA ASP A 117 26.42 8.52 17.08
C ASP A 117 26.48 7.41 16.03
N VAL A 118 27.62 6.73 16.00
CA VAL A 118 27.87 5.62 15.08
C VAL A 118 26.97 4.41 15.35
N LYS A 119 26.52 4.20 16.59
CA LYS A 119 25.68 3.06 16.96
C LYS A 119 24.25 3.25 16.46
N LEU A 120 23.69 4.43 16.67
CA LEU A 120 22.39 4.79 16.11
C LEU A 120 22.42 4.74 14.58
N ALA A 121 23.51 5.23 13.95
CA ALA A 121 23.68 5.13 12.51
C ALA A 121 23.67 3.67 12.00
N GLN A 122 24.32 2.74 12.73
CA GLN A 122 24.29 1.31 12.42
C GLN A 122 22.87 0.73 12.53
N MET A 123 22.13 1.07 13.58
CA MET A 123 20.76 0.60 13.77
C MET A 123 19.84 1.05 12.64
N CYS A 124 19.83 2.35 12.32
CA CYS A 124 19.04 2.89 11.22
C CYS A 124 19.45 2.27 9.87
N GLY A 125 20.75 2.05 9.65
CA GLY A 125 21.26 1.40 8.44
C GLY A 125 20.83 -0.06 8.27
N ILE A 126 20.73 -0.81 9.37
CA ILE A 126 20.22 -2.20 9.34
C ILE A 126 18.75 -2.21 8.93
N ILE A 127 17.93 -1.34 9.54
CA ILE A 127 16.50 -1.24 9.18
C ILE A 127 16.38 -0.86 7.69
N ALA A 128 17.10 0.17 7.23
CA ALA A 128 17.10 0.54 5.82
C ALA A 128 17.48 -0.63 4.88
N ALA A 129 18.45 -1.47 5.27
CA ALA A 129 18.84 -2.62 4.47
C ALA A 129 17.72 -3.67 4.36
N ASP A 130 16.85 -3.78 5.36
CA ASP A 130 15.68 -4.66 5.36
C ASP A 130 14.59 -4.08 4.45
N GLU A 131 14.28 -2.79 4.59
CA GLU A 131 13.29 -2.11 3.74
C GLU A 131 13.68 -2.18 2.26
N LYS A 132 14.98 -2.15 1.96
CA LYS A 132 15.44 -2.32 0.57
C LYS A 132 15.12 -3.71 0.01
N ARG A 133 15.18 -4.75 0.83
CA ARG A 133 14.80 -6.12 0.43
C ARG A 133 13.28 -6.22 0.27
N HIS A 134 12.51 -5.60 1.16
CA HIS A 134 11.04 -5.54 1.06
C HIS A 134 10.59 -4.79 -0.20
N GLU A 135 11.14 -3.61 -0.47
CA GLU A 135 10.91 -2.85 -1.71
C GLU A 135 11.18 -3.72 -2.94
N THR A 136 12.28 -4.47 -2.94
CA THR A 136 12.65 -5.34 -4.06
C THR A 136 11.64 -6.47 -4.26
N ALA A 137 11.10 -7.04 -3.17
CA ALA A 137 10.09 -8.08 -3.25
C ALA A 137 8.77 -7.54 -3.83
N TYR A 138 8.24 -6.44 -3.26
CA TYR A 138 6.96 -5.89 -3.72
C TYR A 138 7.03 -5.33 -5.14
N THR A 139 8.14 -4.66 -5.51
CA THR A 139 8.31 -4.14 -6.87
C THR A 139 8.35 -5.25 -7.92
N LYS A 140 8.88 -6.43 -7.59
CA LYS A 140 8.84 -7.62 -8.47
C LYS A 140 7.42 -8.18 -8.62
N ILE A 141 6.61 -8.14 -7.56
CA ILE A 141 5.21 -8.58 -7.65
C ILE A 141 4.44 -7.68 -8.61
N VAL A 142 4.57 -6.35 -8.46
CA VAL A 142 3.89 -5.40 -9.36
C VAL A 142 4.45 -5.46 -10.78
N GLU A 143 5.76 -5.69 -10.96
CA GLU A 143 6.34 -5.97 -12.27
C GLU A 143 5.66 -7.17 -12.93
N LYS A 144 5.44 -8.26 -12.18
CA LYS A 144 4.72 -9.42 -12.70
C LYS A 144 3.25 -9.13 -13.01
N LEU A 145 2.60 -8.26 -12.23
CA LEU A 145 1.25 -7.81 -12.53
C LEU A 145 1.20 -7.00 -13.83
N PHE A 146 2.18 -6.14 -14.12
CA PHE A 146 2.29 -5.46 -15.41
C PHE A 146 2.50 -6.41 -16.60
N GLU A 147 3.17 -7.56 -16.40
CA GLU A 147 3.29 -8.57 -17.45
C GLU A 147 1.97 -9.30 -17.75
N ILE A 148 1.15 -9.54 -16.71
CA ILE A 148 -0.06 -10.37 -16.82
C ILE A 148 -1.30 -9.53 -17.14
N ASP A 149 -1.41 -8.36 -16.52
CA ASP A 149 -2.55 -7.46 -16.59
C ASP A 149 -2.07 -6.00 -16.60
N PRO A 150 -1.46 -5.54 -17.70
CA PRO A 150 -0.91 -4.19 -17.79
C PRO A 150 -1.98 -3.10 -17.62
N ASP A 151 -3.20 -3.35 -18.07
CA ASP A 151 -4.30 -2.37 -18.03
C ASP A 151 -4.83 -2.19 -16.60
N GLY A 152 -5.17 -3.28 -15.91
CA GLY A 152 -5.59 -3.23 -14.51
C GLY A 152 -4.50 -2.66 -13.61
N THR A 153 -3.24 -3.04 -13.85
CA THR A 153 -2.11 -2.56 -13.03
C THR A 153 -1.87 -1.05 -13.20
N VAL A 154 -1.90 -0.51 -14.43
CA VAL A 154 -1.70 0.93 -14.63
C VAL A 154 -2.86 1.75 -14.08
N LEU A 155 -4.10 1.24 -14.17
CA LEU A 155 -5.27 1.87 -13.58
C LEU A 155 -5.16 1.94 -12.05
N ALA A 156 -4.75 0.84 -11.42
CA ALA A 156 -4.50 0.79 -9.98
C ALA A 156 -3.36 1.74 -9.56
N PHE A 157 -2.29 1.83 -10.35
CA PHE A 157 -1.20 2.76 -10.06
C PHE A 157 -1.66 4.20 -10.13
N ALA A 158 -2.41 4.56 -11.17
CA ALA A 158 -3.01 5.88 -11.30
C ALA A 158 -3.99 6.18 -10.15
N ASP A 159 -4.80 5.21 -9.73
CA ASP A 159 -5.73 5.37 -8.60
C ASP A 159 -5.00 5.67 -7.29
N MET A 160 -3.97 4.89 -6.94
CA MET A 160 -3.13 5.14 -5.77
C MET A 160 -2.49 6.53 -5.81
N MET A 161 -2.02 6.95 -6.98
CA MET A 161 -1.42 8.28 -7.15
C MET A 161 -2.44 9.41 -7.04
N ARG A 162 -3.69 9.21 -7.49
CA ARG A 162 -4.78 10.19 -7.32
C ARG A 162 -5.20 10.34 -5.86
N LYS A 163 -5.32 9.21 -5.15
CA LYS A 163 -5.61 9.17 -3.71
C LYS A 163 -4.47 9.73 -2.86
N LYS A 164 -3.28 9.85 -3.46
CA LYS A 164 -1.99 10.10 -2.79
C LYS A 164 -1.62 8.93 -1.89
N ILE A 165 -0.33 8.62 -1.84
CA ILE A 165 0.18 7.63 -0.90
C ILE A 165 0.14 8.25 0.49
N SER A 166 -0.92 7.95 1.24
CA SER A 166 -1.10 8.41 2.61
C SER A 166 -0.10 7.71 3.53
N MET A 167 0.62 8.48 4.34
CA MET A 167 1.55 7.91 5.31
C MET A 167 0.75 7.08 6.34
N PRO A 168 1.25 5.90 6.76
CA PRO A 168 0.51 5.05 7.68
C PRO A 168 0.13 5.78 8.99
N ALA A 169 1.02 6.62 9.49
CA ALA A 169 0.85 7.39 10.72
C ALA A 169 0.17 8.76 10.51
N HIS A 170 -0.55 8.99 9.41
CA HIS A 170 -1.17 10.30 9.13
C HIS A 170 -2.23 10.74 10.15
N LEU A 171 -2.73 9.82 10.98
CA LEU A 171 -3.67 10.09 12.08
C LEU A 171 -2.98 10.10 13.46
N MET A 172 -1.67 10.33 13.51
CA MET A 172 -0.90 10.39 14.75
C MET A 172 -1.43 11.51 15.66
N TYR A 173 -1.69 11.19 16.92
CA TYR A 173 -2.22 12.10 17.95
C TYR A 173 -1.63 11.76 19.33
N ASP A 174 -1.19 12.76 20.09
CA ASP A 174 -0.57 12.60 21.42
C ASP A 174 -1.49 12.98 22.59
N GLY A 175 -2.76 13.29 22.32
CA GLY A 175 -3.70 13.77 23.33
C GLY A 175 -3.79 15.29 23.47
N ARG A 176 -2.99 16.06 22.71
CA ARG A 176 -3.00 17.53 22.77
C ARG A 176 -2.83 18.24 21.43
N ASP A 177 -2.11 17.65 20.46
CA ASP A 177 -1.87 18.26 19.15
C ASP A 177 -2.65 17.53 18.06
N ASP A 178 -3.77 18.13 17.63
CA ASP A 178 -4.61 17.60 16.55
C ASP A 178 -3.89 17.59 15.18
N ASN A 179 -2.74 18.27 15.04
CA ASN A 179 -1.95 18.35 13.79
C ASN A 179 -0.55 17.72 13.95
N LEU A 180 -0.42 16.77 14.88
CA LEU A 180 0.87 16.19 15.25
C LEU A 180 1.60 15.55 14.04
N PHE A 181 0.86 14.93 13.12
CA PHE A 181 1.43 14.38 11.90
C PHE A 181 1.97 15.46 10.95
N GLU A 182 1.24 16.55 10.73
CA GLU A 182 1.71 17.67 9.90
C GLU A 182 2.98 18.30 10.51
N ASN A 183 2.99 18.48 11.84
CA ASN A 183 4.12 19.05 12.55
C ASN A 183 5.35 18.14 12.44
N PHE A 184 5.20 16.84 12.70
CA PHE A 184 6.25 15.85 12.49
C PHE A 184 6.78 15.87 11.05
N SER A 185 5.88 15.86 10.07
CA SER A 185 6.22 15.85 8.65
C SER A 185 6.99 17.11 8.23
N ALA A 186 6.63 18.28 8.78
CA ALA A 186 7.34 19.52 8.54
C ALA A 186 8.78 19.49 9.08
N VAL A 187 9.01 18.86 10.24
CA VAL A 187 10.36 18.65 10.79
C VAL A 187 11.16 17.68 9.91
N ALA A 188 10.58 16.54 9.52
CA ALA A 188 11.23 15.57 8.64
C ALA A 188 11.61 16.19 7.28
N GLN A 189 10.72 17.00 6.70
CA GLN A 189 10.98 17.77 5.49
C GLN A 189 12.13 18.76 5.67
N ARG A 190 12.14 19.54 6.77
CA ARG A 190 13.16 20.55 7.04
C ARG A 190 14.55 19.93 7.28
N LEU A 191 14.59 18.78 7.95
CA LEU A 191 15.84 18.04 8.19
C LEU A 191 16.33 17.28 6.95
N GLY A 192 15.51 17.17 5.90
CA GLY A 192 15.86 16.38 4.72
C GLY A 192 15.81 14.87 4.96
N VAL A 193 15.06 14.42 5.98
CA VAL A 193 14.87 13.00 6.29
C VAL A 193 13.94 12.35 5.26
N TYR A 194 12.79 12.96 5.01
CA TYR A 194 11.87 12.58 3.96
C TYR A 194 11.12 13.81 3.48
N THR A 195 11.16 14.06 2.17
CA THR A 195 10.66 15.29 1.57
C THR A 195 9.65 15.01 0.46
N ALA A 196 8.90 16.04 0.07
CA ALA A 196 8.05 15.99 -1.13
C ALA A 196 8.87 15.72 -2.41
N LYS A 197 10.17 16.02 -2.43
CA LYS A 197 11.07 15.64 -3.52
C LYS A 197 11.34 14.14 -3.52
N ASP A 198 11.58 13.54 -2.35
CA ASP A 198 11.74 12.08 -2.22
C ASP A 198 10.48 11.34 -2.68
N TYR A 199 9.29 11.87 -2.37
CA TYR A 199 8.03 11.33 -2.90
C TYR A 199 8.03 11.31 -4.44
N ALA A 200 8.44 12.41 -5.09
CA ALA A 200 8.53 12.48 -6.55
C ALA A 200 9.62 11.54 -7.11
N ASP A 201 10.75 11.40 -6.41
CA ASP A 201 11.85 10.51 -6.78
C ASP A 201 11.42 9.03 -6.70
N ILE A 202 10.63 8.64 -5.69
CA ILE A 202 10.05 7.30 -5.58
C ILE A 202 9.11 7.04 -6.75
N LEU A 203 8.22 7.97 -7.05
CA LEU A 203 7.28 7.84 -8.16
C LEU A 203 8.02 7.66 -9.50
N GLU A 204 8.99 8.52 -9.79
CA GLU A 204 9.80 8.44 -11.01
C GLU A 204 10.58 7.13 -11.08
N PHE A 205 11.15 6.68 -9.95
CA PHE A 205 11.79 5.38 -9.86
C PHE A 205 10.83 4.23 -10.19
N LEU A 206 9.63 4.20 -9.61
CA LEU A 206 8.67 3.12 -9.85
C LEU A 206 8.15 3.13 -11.29
N VAL A 207 7.91 4.30 -11.87
CA VAL A 207 7.57 4.47 -13.29
C VAL A 207 8.65 3.88 -14.19
N GLY A 208 9.92 4.18 -13.91
CA GLY A 208 11.05 3.62 -14.66
C GLY A 208 11.24 2.12 -14.41
N ARG A 209 11.11 1.68 -13.15
CA ARG A 209 11.31 0.29 -12.73
C ARG A 209 10.31 -0.66 -13.39
N TRP A 210 9.06 -0.23 -13.52
CA TRP A 210 7.99 -0.97 -14.18
C TRP A 210 7.83 -0.64 -15.67
N LYS A 211 8.71 0.21 -16.21
CA LYS A 211 8.70 0.64 -17.63
C LYS A 211 7.32 1.12 -18.08
N VAL A 212 6.64 1.89 -17.23
CA VAL A 212 5.24 2.29 -17.45
C VAL A 212 5.08 3.06 -18.77
N ALA A 213 6.07 3.87 -19.15
CA ALA A 213 6.07 4.61 -20.41
C ALA A 213 6.14 3.71 -21.66
N ASP A 214 6.69 2.50 -21.54
CA ASP A 214 6.91 1.57 -22.65
C ASP A 214 5.73 0.60 -22.82
N LEU A 215 4.71 0.65 -21.95
CA LEU A 215 3.53 -0.20 -22.04
C LEU A 215 2.75 0.09 -23.32
N THR A 216 2.41 -0.97 -24.05
CA THR A 216 1.60 -0.94 -25.27
C THR A 216 0.39 -1.86 -25.13
N GLY A 217 -0.59 -1.75 -26.02
CA GLY A 217 -1.80 -2.59 -25.98
C GLY A 217 -2.81 -2.23 -24.88
N LEU A 218 -2.63 -1.09 -24.19
CA LEU A 218 -3.55 -0.60 -23.17
C LEU A 218 -4.91 -0.18 -23.76
N SER A 219 -5.95 -0.20 -22.93
CA SER A 219 -7.26 0.37 -23.21
C SER A 219 -7.19 1.90 -23.29
N GLY A 220 -8.31 2.54 -23.66
CA GLY A 220 -8.41 4.00 -23.66
C GLY A 220 -8.25 4.61 -22.27
N GLU A 221 -8.71 3.91 -21.22
CA GLU A 221 -8.54 4.35 -19.83
C GLU A 221 -7.13 4.05 -19.32
N GLY A 222 -6.56 2.89 -19.68
CA GLY A 222 -5.19 2.52 -19.37
C GLY A 222 -4.18 3.53 -19.91
N ARG A 223 -4.35 4.01 -21.16
CA ARG A 223 -3.50 5.09 -21.72
C ARG A 223 -3.60 6.40 -20.94
N LYS A 224 -4.81 6.80 -20.53
CA LYS A 224 -4.99 8.01 -19.68
C LYS A 224 -4.31 7.85 -18.32
N ALA A 225 -4.37 6.65 -17.74
CA ALA A 225 -3.68 6.33 -16.50
C ALA A 225 -2.15 6.35 -16.67
N GLN A 226 -1.64 5.77 -17.75
CA GLN A 226 -0.23 5.80 -18.15
C GLN A 226 0.29 7.24 -18.26
N ASP A 227 -0.38 8.08 -19.08
CA ASP A 227 -0.02 9.49 -19.27
C ASP A 227 -0.03 10.26 -17.95
N TYR A 228 -1.05 10.02 -17.12
CA TYR A 228 -1.17 10.65 -15.81
C TYR A 228 0.01 10.32 -14.91
N VAL A 229 0.33 9.03 -14.73
CA VAL A 229 1.40 8.59 -13.83
C VAL A 229 2.77 9.04 -14.34
N CYS A 230 3.06 8.89 -15.63
CA CYS A 230 4.32 9.32 -16.24
C CYS A 230 4.53 10.84 -16.17
N GLY A 231 3.46 11.63 -16.25
CA GLY A 231 3.51 13.09 -16.13
C GLY A 231 3.53 13.64 -14.70
N LEU A 232 3.30 12.79 -13.69
CA LEU A 232 3.00 13.25 -12.33
C LEU A 232 4.24 13.68 -11.55
N ALA A 233 5.37 12.96 -11.63
CA ALA A 233 6.58 13.33 -10.88
C ALA A 233 7.08 14.76 -11.22
N PRO A 234 7.21 15.18 -12.49
CA PRO A 234 7.56 16.56 -12.84
C PRO A 234 6.54 17.60 -12.38
N ARG A 235 5.27 17.22 -12.23
CA ARG A 235 4.20 18.09 -11.71
C ARG A 235 4.33 18.28 -10.21
N ILE A 236 4.62 17.21 -9.46
CA ILE A 236 4.87 17.26 -8.01
C ILE A 236 6.08 18.14 -7.71
N ARG A 237 7.21 17.94 -8.43
CA ARG A 237 8.42 18.77 -8.26
C ARG A 237 8.13 20.27 -8.44
N ARG A 238 7.44 20.64 -9.52
CA ARG A 238 7.05 22.05 -9.78
C ARG A 238 6.13 22.64 -8.72
N LEU A 239 5.27 21.82 -8.11
CA LEU A 239 4.40 22.27 -7.01
C LEU A 239 5.19 22.47 -5.73
N GLU A 240 6.13 21.58 -5.43
CA GLU A 240 7.02 21.69 -4.28
C GLU A 240 7.91 22.94 -4.38
N GLU A 241 8.58 23.17 -5.52
CA GLU A 241 9.42 24.35 -5.74
C GLU A 241 8.65 25.66 -5.50
N ARG A 242 7.38 25.73 -5.94
CA ARG A 242 6.49 26.87 -5.72
C ARG A 242 6.09 27.06 -4.26
N ASN A 243 5.87 25.96 -3.53
CA ASN A 243 5.50 26.00 -2.12
C ASN A 243 6.69 26.37 -1.24
N SER A 244 7.87 25.82 -1.52
CA SER A 244 9.13 26.14 -0.84
C SER A 244 9.57 27.59 -1.08
N ALA A 245 9.32 28.15 -2.26
CA ALA A 245 9.55 29.58 -2.52
C ALA A 245 8.63 30.51 -1.69
N LYS A 246 7.48 30.02 -1.22
CA LYS A 246 6.51 30.77 -0.39
C LYS A 246 6.72 30.56 1.11
N ALA A 247 7.30 29.44 1.53
CA ALA A 247 7.56 29.13 2.93
C ALA A 247 8.79 29.92 3.44
N LYS A 248 8.56 31.14 3.97
CA LYS A 248 9.63 32.00 4.50
C LYS A 248 9.73 32.09 6.02
N GLU A 249 8.79 31.53 6.77
CA GLU A 249 8.83 31.55 8.24
C GLU A 249 8.45 30.18 8.80
N SER A 250 9.38 29.54 9.51
CA SER A 250 9.07 28.34 10.30
C SER A 250 8.67 28.76 11.71
N VAL A 251 7.44 28.44 12.10
CA VAL A 251 6.98 28.61 13.48
C VAL A 251 7.58 27.50 14.34
N ASN A 252 8.14 27.84 15.50
CA ASN A 252 8.54 26.85 16.49
C ASN A 252 7.27 26.25 17.11
N VAL A 253 6.98 25.00 16.76
CA VAL A 253 5.86 24.24 17.34
C VAL A 253 6.40 23.38 18.50
N PRO A 254 5.82 23.45 19.71
CA PRO A 254 6.19 22.56 20.80
C PRO A 254 5.73 21.13 20.48
N PHE A 255 6.60 20.15 20.70
CA PHE A 255 6.33 18.72 20.55
C PHE A 255 6.17 18.00 21.89
#